data_AF-A0A2H0U8E4-F1
#
_entry.id   AF-A0A2H0U8E4-F1
#
_cell.length_a   1.000
_cell.length_b   1.000
_cell.length_c   1.000
_cell.angle_alpha   90.00
_cell.angle_beta   90.00
_cell.angle_gamma   90.00
#
_symmetry.space_group_name_H-M   'P 1'
#
loop_
_entity.id
_entity.type
_entity.pdbx_description
1 polymer ?
#
loop_
_entity_poly.entity_id
_entity_poly.type
_entity_poly.pdbx_seq_one_letter_code
_entity_poly.pdbx_strand_id
1 'polypeptide(L)'
;MKLSQKAKKLIDANCLCILRGMGKGGSSGRWPMPVLKTTNEASIFSEPVIAQKFYERVKSLESKYKSVSRISKIIPYPSPLARLTMIFRSRKIWQLNQVQQIEMANILAEILYNKYQTNHFCQHGKNILWSNKEQKDNFTRLKKARKYLMSSSVITRLNGRLWLYAEMIYSRWHNLGHEFHGPYTYNKNEKLLVKEWHDLQGLGWPVFKNFPYKKIICYEFYKNNSIYIDIHNRLATSKPLAQTLTRSYVEIDGKLADEKRNEKVVKALNSYLSKGEKYLASRSKIQLKKINAVMEFYSIKPLADGLGEDWKPSQKLLNDIEKGKLNKEAKDVLARLSYYYPRINKSNVRILWNPSFKFS
;
A
#
# COMPACT_ATOMS: atom_id res chain seq x y z
N MET A 1 -5.28 25.58 -14.47
CA MET A 1 -5.71 24.16 -14.57
C MET A 1 -6.59 23.80 -13.36
N LYS A 2 -7.63 22.98 -13.53
CA LYS A 2 -8.53 22.54 -12.43
C LYS A 2 -8.35 21.04 -12.16
N LEU A 3 -8.69 20.60 -10.94
CA LEU A 3 -8.78 19.18 -10.62
C LEU A 3 -9.91 18.52 -11.41
N SER A 4 -9.60 17.36 -12.01
CA SER A 4 -10.57 16.50 -12.67
C SER A 4 -11.56 15.90 -11.66
N GLN A 5 -12.69 15.42 -12.15
CA GLN A 5 -13.66 14.73 -11.30
C GLN A 5 -13.07 13.45 -10.67
N LYS A 6 -12.20 12.74 -11.39
CA LYS A 6 -11.49 11.58 -10.88
C LYS A 6 -10.55 11.96 -9.73
N ALA A 7 -9.80 13.05 -9.87
CA ALA A 7 -8.90 13.53 -8.81
C ALA A 7 -9.65 13.98 -7.56
N LYS A 8 -10.79 14.67 -7.71
CA LYS A 8 -11.66 15.02 -6.57
C LYS A 8 -12.15 13.77 -5.83
N LYS A 9 -12.62 12.75 -6.56
CA LYS A 9 -13.06 11.47 -5.98
C LYS A 9 -11.93 10.72 -5.26
N LEU A 10 -10.72 10.74 -5.82
CA LEU A 10 -9.52 10.17 -5.19
C LEU A 10 -9.20 10.87 -3.85
N ILE A 11 -9.21 12.21 -3.85
CA ILE A 11 -8.99 13.01 -2.64
C ILE A 11 -10.06 12.69 -1.60
N ASP A 12 -11.32 12.58 -2.00
CA ASP A 12 -12.42 12.24 -1.10
C ASP A 12 -12.28 10.84 -0.50
N ALA A 13 -11.94 9.84 -1.31
CA ALA A 13 -11.68 8.49 -0.84
C ALA A 13 -10.54 8.47 0.20
N ASN A 14 -9.46 9.22 -0.06
CA ASN A 14 -8.36 9.35 0.88
C ASN A 14 -8.77 10.08 2.17
N CYS A 15 -9.56 11.16 2.08
CA CYS A 15 -10.05 11.87 3.26
C CYS A 15 -10.93 10.97 4.13
N LEU A 16 -11.85 10.22 3.53
CA LEU A 16 -12.70 9.25 4.24
C LEU A 16 -11.87 8.17 4.94
N CYS A 17 -10.83 7.69 4.26
CA CYS A 17 -9.87 6.72 4.76
C CYS A 17 -9.13 7.24 6.02
N ILE A 18 -8.66 8.49 5.98
CA ILE A 18 -8.03 9.15 7.14
C ILE A 18 -9.03 9.30 8.28
N LEU A 19 -10.20 9.89 8.02
CA LEU A 19 -11.23 10.16 9.02
C LEU A 19 -11.68 8.89 9.77
N ARG A 20 -11.78 7.75 9.08
CA ARG A 20 -12.14 6.47 9.71
C ARG A 20 -11.07 5.92 10.64
N GLY A 21 -9.80 6.25 10.37
CA GLY A 21 -8.67 5.86 11.23
C GLY A 21 -8.53 6.75 12.47
N MET A 22 -9.18 7.92 12.50
CA MET A 22 -9.12 8.84 13.62
C MET A 22 -10.03 8.43 14.77
N GLY A 23 -9.56 8.64 16.00
CA GLY A 23 -10.34 8.36 17.23
C GLY A 23 -10.39 6.88 17.65
N LYS A 24 -9.77 5.96 16.89
CA LYS A 24 -9.79 4.51 17.18
C LYS A 24 -8.47 3.94 17.75
N GLY A 25 -7.53 4.79 18.13
CA GLY A 25 -6.29 4.36 18.80
C GLY A 25 -5.20 5.43 18.78
N GLY A 26 -4.48 5.54 19.89
CA GLY A 26 -3.34 6.44 20.05
C GLY A 26 -2.24 6.15 19.04
N SER A 27 -1.45 7.17 18.71
CA SER A 27 -0.14 7.01 18.08
C SER A 27 0.83 6.34 19.04
N SER A 28 0.56 5.08 19.43
CA SER A 28 1.49 4.28 20.24
C SER A 28 2.71 3.93 19.38
N GLY A 29 3.89 3.87 20.01
CA GLY A 29 5.16 3.52 19.37
C GLY A 29 5.01 2.23 18.55
N ARG A 30 5.19 2.34 17.24
CA ARG A 30 4.59 1.42 16.27
C ARG A 30 5.55 0.31 15.90
N TRP A 31 5.19 -0.92 16.22
CA TRP A 31 5.67 -2.11 15.53
C TRP A 31 5.77 -1.87 14.01
N PRO A 32 6.83 -2.31 13.31
CA PRO A 32 8.07 -2.88 13.84
C PRO A 32 9.18 -1.82 14.08
N MET A 33 8.87 -0.52 13.99
CA MET A 33 9.84 0.58 14.14
C MET A 33 9.49 1.50 15.33
N PRO A 34 9.79 1.10 16.57
CA PRO A 34 9.42 1.88 17.76
C PRO A 34 10.17 3.22 17.86
N VAL A 35 11.32 3.36 17.19
CA VAL A 35 12.23 4.52 17.32
C VAL A 35 11.76 5.77 16.53
N LEU A 36 10.92 5.61 15.51
CA LEU A 36 10.40 6.74 14.72
C LEU A 36 9.09 7.27 15.32
N LYS A 37 9.14 8.48 15.90
CA LYS A 37 7.98 9.17 16.52
C LYS A 37 6.79 9.27 15.57
N THR A 38 7.04 9.64 14.30
CA THR A 38 5.99 9.69 13.27
C THR A 38 6.55 9.25 11.92
N THR A 39 5.68 8.79 11.02
CA THR A 39 6.06 8.54 9.61
C THR A 39 6.51 9.83 8.93
N ASN A 40 5.94 10.98 9.31
CA ASN A 40 6.25 12.29 8.72
C ASN A 40 7.73 12.65 8.90
N GLU A 41 8.33 12.30 10.05
CA GLU A 41 9.73 12.59 10.34
C GLU A 41 10.72 11.85 9.42
N ALA A 42 10.28 10.72 8.84
CA ALA A 42 11.06 9.98 7.86
C ALA A 42 10.75 10.45 6.43
N SER A 43 9.46 10.58 6.11
CA SER A 43 8.99 10.92 4.76
C SER A 43 9.33 12.34 4.32
N ILE A 44 9.48 13.31 5.23
CA ILE A 44 9.68 14.72 4.87
C ILE A 44 10.92 14.97 3.99
N PHE A 45 11.93 14.10 4.06
CA PHE A 45 13.13 14.17 3.21
C PHE A 45 12.87 13.67 1.79
N SER A 46 12.14 12.57 1.66
CA SER A 46 11.96 11.86 0.39
C SER A 46 10.71 12.30 -0.38
N GLU A 47 9.66 12.78 0.29
CA GLU A 47 8.41 13.19 -0.34
C GLU A 47 8.60 14.23 -1.47
N PRO A 48 9.42 15.30 -1.32
CA PRO A 48 9.67 16.25 -2.41
C PRO A 48 10.33 15.62 -3.62
N VAL A 49 11.31 14.75 -3.39
CA VAL A 49 12.08 14.10 -4.45
C VAL A 49 11.22 13.08 -5.19
N ILE A 50 10.37 12.35 -4.46
CA ILE A 50 9.46 11.37 -5.03
C ILE A 50 8.35 12.05 -5.81
N ALA A 51 7.80 13.17 -5.34
CA ALA A 51 6.81 13.95 -6.09
C ALA A 51 7.38 14.36 -7.45
N GLN A 52 8.59 14.92 -7.45
CA GLN A 52 9.31 15.32 -8.65
C GLN A 52 9.54 14.11 -9.58
N LYS A 53 10.12 13.02 -9.07
CA LYS A 53 10.43 11.83 -9.87
C LYS A 53 9.19 11.15 -10.41
N PHE A 54 8.11 11.07 -9.65
CA PHE A 54 6.84 10.56 -10.13
C PHE A 54 6.34 11.40 -11.30
N TYR A 55 6.29 12.72 -11.14
CA TYR A 55 5.83 13.63 -12.20
C TYR A 55 6.69 13.48 -13.47
N GLU A 56 8.01 13.60 -13.36
CA GLU A 56 8.95 13.45 -14.49
C GLU A 56 8.78 12.13 -15.22
N ARG A 57 8.78 11.01 -14.50
CA ARG A 57 8.69 9.67 -15.08
C ARG A 57 7.35 9.46 -15.79
N VAL A 58 6.26 9.92 -15.19
CA VAL A 58 4.95 9.84 -15.82
C VAL A 58 4.91 10.66 -17.10
N LYS A 59 5.43 11.90 -17.11
CA LYS A 59 5.51 12.72 -18.35
C LYS A 59 6.35 12.04 -19.43
N SER A 60 7.49 11.44 -19.06
CA SER A 60 8.32 10.67 -20.00
C SER A 60 7.58 9.45 -20.56
N LEU A 61 6.84 8.72 -19.70
CA LEU A 61 6.05 7.58 -20.12
C LEU A 61 4.82 7.97 -20.96
N GLU A 62 4.20 9.13 -20.69
CA GLU A 62 3.13 9.67 -21.55
C GLU A 62 3.67 9.96 -22.95
N SER A 63 4.87 10.54 -23.04
CA SER A 63 5.55 10.75 -24.33
C SER A 63 5.87 9.44 -25.05
N LYS A 64 6.27 8.39 -24.31
CA LYS A 64 6.60 7.06 -24.85
C LYS A 64 5.37 6.26 -25.28
N TYR A 65 4.34 6.18 -24.44
CA TYR A 65 3.18 5.31 -24.65
C TYR A 65 1.98 6.00 -25.27
N LYS A 66 1.95 7.34 -25.29
CA LYS A 66 0.85 8.18 -25.77
C LYS A 66 -0.51 7.87 -25.10
N SER A 67 -0.51 7.19 -23.95
CA SER A 67 -1.72 6.76 -23.24
C SER A 67 -1.48 6.47 -21.77
N VAL A 68 -2.21 7.16 -20.88
CA VAL A 68 -2.20 6.90 -19.43
C VAL A 68 -2.72 5.49 -19.08
N SER A 69 -3.63 4.95 -19.89
CA SER A 69 -4.11 3.57 -19.74
C SER A 69 -3.01 2.53 -19.98
N ARG A 70 -2.02 2.83 -20.85
CA ARG A 70 -0.84 1.96 -21.00
C ARG A 70 0.10 2.08 -19.79
N ILE A 71 0.22 3.27 -19.20
CA ILE A 71 0.97 3.46 -17.94
C ILE A 71 0.32 2.68 -16.79
N SER A 72 -1.00 2.63 -16.69
CA SER A 72 -1.65 1.85 -15.62
C SER A 72 -1.39 0.34 -15.72
N LYS A 73 -1.11 -0.19 -16.92
CA LYS A 73 -0.81 -1.62 -17.11
C LYS A 73 0.54 -2.06 -16.55
N ILE A 74 1.53 -1.16 -16.48
CA ILE A 74 2.84 -1.48 -15.89
C ILE A 74 2.82 -1.41 -14.36
N ILE A 75 1.83 -0.75 -13.77
CA ILE A 75 1.62 -0.75 -12.31
C ILE A 75 0.90 -2.05 -11.95
N PRO A 76 1.47 -2.96 -11.14
CA PRO A 76 0.83 -4.24 -10.84
C PRO A 76 -0.42 -4.04 -9.98
N TYR A 77 -0.29 -3.27 -8.91
CA TYR A 77 -1.31 -3.11 -7.86
C TYR A 77 -1.63 -1.63 -7.63
N PRO A 78 -2.90 -1.27 -7.37
CA PRO A 78 -3.26 0.13 -7.14
C PRO A 78 -2.79 0.66 -5.79
N SER A 79 -2.74 -0.16 -4.74
CA SER A 79 -2.54 0.35 -3.38
C SER A 79 -1.15 0.92 -3.08
N PRO A 80 -0.02 0.40 -3.62
CA PRO A 80 1.28 1.09 -3.53
C PRO A 80 1.20 2.53 -4.02
N LEU A 81 0.58 2.71 -5.20
CA LEU A 81 0.52 4.00 -5.87
C LEU A 81 -0.53 4.94 -5.24
N ALA A 82 -1.64 4.39 -4.75
CA ALA A 82 -2.65 5.15 -4.02
C ALA A 82 -2.07 5.86 -2.80
N ARG A 83 -1.00 5.31 -2.21
CA ARG A 83 -0.34 5.95 -1.08
C ARG A 83 0.41 7.24 -1.44
N LEU A 84 0.70 7.49 -2.71
CA LEU A 84 1.18 8.81 -3.16
C LEU A 84 0.16 9.92 -2.90
N THR A 85 -1.12 9.64 -2.65
CA THR A 85 -2.03 10.69 -2.15
C THR A 85 -1.57 11.26 -0.81
N MET A 86 -0.83 10.50 0.01
CA MET A 86 -0.34 10.94 1.31
C MET A 86 0.77 11.97 1.18
N ILE A 87 1.55 11.97 0.09
CA ILE A 87 2.65 12.91 -0.06
C ILE A 87 2.17 14.34 -0.32
N PHE A 88 0.94 14.55 -0.82
CA PHE A 88 0.37 15.88 -1.11
C PHE A 88 0.31 16.82 0.10
N ARG A 89 0.41 16.27 1.31
CA ARG A 89 0.51 17.02 2.56
C ARG A 89 1.79 17.86 2.67
N SER A 90 2.84 17.50 1.94
CA SER A 90 4.11 18.24 1.88
C SER A 90 4.30 19.04 0.59
N ARG A 91 3.25 19.25 -0.21
CA ARG A 91 3.31 19.95 -1.50
C ARG A 91 3.98 21.33 -1.47
N LYS A 92 4.02 22.00 -0.31
CA LYS A 92 4.70 23.29 -0.11
C LYS A 92 6.21 23.23 -0.31
N ILE A 93 6.82 22.05 -0.12
CA ILE A 93 8.27 21.86 -0.23
C ILE A 93 8.66 21.07 -1.48
N TRP A 94 7.71 20.82 -2.38
CA TRP A 94 7.99 20.19 -3.65
C TRP A 94 8.62 21.19 -4.61
N GLN A 95 9.43 20.69 -5.55
CA GLN A 95 9.98 21.47 -6.66
C GLN A 95 9.01 21.54 -7.86
N LEU A 96 7.72 21.35 -7.60
CA LEU A 96 6.65 21.42 -8.58
C LEU A 96 5.82 22.69 -8.36
N ASN A 97 5.58 23.44 -9.43
CA ASN A 97 4.67 24.59 -9.38
C ASN A 97 3.20 24.14 -9.23
N GLN A 98 2.30 25.08 -8.93
CA GLN A 98 0.90 24.75 -8.67
C GLN A 98 0.21 24.04 -9.85
N VAL A 99 0.55 24.38 -11.09
CA VAL A 99 -0.02 23.72 -12.28
C VAL A 99 0.43 22.26 -12.34
N GLN A 100 1.72 22.00 -12.16
CA GLN A 100 2.29 20.66 -12.13
C GLN A 100 1.73 19.82 -10.97
N GLN A 101 1.49 20.41 -9.80
CA GLN A 101 0.85 19.73 -8.68
C GLN A 101 -0.58 19.28 -9.00
N ILE A 102 -1.36 20.13 -9.68
CA ILE A 102 -2.72 19.79 -10.13
C ILE A 102 -2.68 18.72 -11.22
N GLU A 103 -1.76 18.85 -12.17
CA GLU A 103 -1.55 17.86 -13.24
C GLU A 103 -1.17 16.49 -12.65
N MET A 104 -0.21 16.45 -11.73
CA MET A 104 0.19 15.24 -11.02
C MET A 104 -0.99 14.55 -10.32
N ALA A 105 -1.84 15.30 -9.63
CA ALA A 105 -3.03 14.77 -8.99
C ALA A 105 -4.03 14.19 -10.01
N ASN A 106 -4.19 14.86 -11.15
CA ASN A 106 -5.04 14.39 -12.23
C ASN A 106 -4.50 13.10 -12.85
N ILE A 107 -3.20 13.01 -13.13
CA ILE A 107 -2.61 11.81 -13.73
C ILE A 107 -2.62 10.64 -12.75
N LEU A 108 -2.27 10.87 -11.48
CA LEU A 108 -2.37 9.83 -10.44
C LEU A 108 -3.78 9.24 -10.37
N ALA A 109 -4.80 10.11 -10.38
CA ALA A 109 -6.19 9.68 -10.38
C ALA A 109 -6.57 8.90 -11.64
N GLU A 110 -6.09 9.31 -12.81
CA GLU A 110 -6.32 8.60 -14.06
C GLU A 110 -5.67 7.21 -14.07
N ILE A 111 -4.40 7.10 -13.66
CA ILE A 111 -3.70 5.81 -13.55
C ILE A 111 -4.47 4.87 -12.62
N LEU A 112 -4.80 5.34 -11.41
CA LEU A 112 -5.51 4.54 -10.43
C LEU A 112 -6.92 4.18 -10.89
N TYR A 113 -7.65 5.09 -11.55
CA TYR A 113 -8.98 4.81 -12.09
C TYR A 113 -8.94 3.61 -13.03
N ASN A 114 -7.96 3.53 -13.92
CA ASN A 114 -7.79 2.43 -14.87
C ASN A 114 -7.34 1.10 -14.22
N LYS A 115 -7.08 1.06 -12.90
CA LYS A 115 -6.73 -0.19 -12.18
C LYS A 115 -7.95 -0.93 -11.63
N TYR A 116 -9.07 -0.26 -11.44
CA TYR A 116 -10.29 -0.85 -10.88
C TYR A 116 -11.25 -1.22 -12.00
N GLN A 117 -11.96 -2.35 -11.84
CA GLN A 117 -13.05 -2.72 -12.76
C GLN A 117 -14.33 -1.94 -12.43
N THR A 118 -14.60 -1.80 -11.13
CA THR A 118 -15.74 -1.06 -10.57
C THR A 118 -15.36 -0.49 -9.21
N ASN A 119 -16.22 0.37 -8.64
CA ASN A 119 -16.00 0.99 -7.33
C ASN A 119 -14.63 1.69 -7.25
N HIS A 120 -14.36 2.54 -8.25
CA HIS A 120 -13.11 3.28 -8.36
C HIS A 120 -12.72 3.94 -7.04
N PHE A 121 -11.45 3.80 -6.65
CA PHE A 121 -10.90 4.33 -5.39
C PHE A 121 -11.54 3.74 -4.12
N CYS A 122 -12.22 2.59 -4.23
CA CYS A 122 -12.85 1.89 -3.13
C CYS A 122 -13.87 2.73 -2.34
N GLN A 123 -14.57 3.66 -2.98
CA GLN A 123 -15.50 4.61 -2.32
C GLN A 123 -16.58 3.91 -1.49
N HIS A 124 -17.08 2.76 -1.95
CA HIS A 124 -18.04 1.94 -1.20
C HIS A 124 -17.41 0.70 -0.54
N GLY A 125 -16.10 0.70 -0.34
CA GLY A 125 -15.42 -0.37 0.40
C GLY A 125 -15.16 -1.64 -0.36
N LYS A 126 -15.20 -1.61 -1.68
CA LYS A 126 -14.87 -2.77 -2.50
C LYS A 126 -13.70 -2.40 -3.39
N ASN A 127 -12.69 -3.26 -3.40
CA ASN A 127 -11.54 -3.16 -4.27
C ASN A 127 -11.70 -4.22 -5.37
N ILE A 128 -12.39 -3.90 -6.46
CA ILE A 128 -12.72 -4.90 -7.50
C ILE A 128 -11.69 -4.80 -8.62
N LEU A 129 -10.80 -5.81 -8.70
CA LEU A 129 -9.69 -5.85 -9.65
C LEU A 129 -9.89 -6.86 -10.77
N TRP A 130 -10.51 -8.00 -10.44
CA TRP A 130 -10.81 -9.04 -11.42
C TRP A 130 -12.03 -8.67 -12.27
N SER A 131 -11.89 -8.84 -13.57
CA SER A 131 -12.99 -8.88 -14.52
C SER A 131 -13.99 -10.00 -14.18
N ASN A 132 -15.20 -9.93 -14.73
CA ASN A 132 -16.21 -10.98 -14.56
C ASN A 132 -15.72 -12.34 -15.05
N LYS A 133 -14.89 -12.36 -16.10
CA LYS A 133 -14.29 -13.60 -16.64
C LYS A 133 -13.31 -14.20 -15.62
N GLU A 134 -12.36 -13.42 -15.14
CA GLU A 134 -11.38 -13.87 -14.13
C GLU A 134 -12.05 -14.35 -12.84
N GLN A 135 -13.14 -13.70 -12.41
CA GLN A 135 -13.93 -14.15 -11.26
C GLN A 135 -14.53 -15.54 -11.52
N LYS A 136 -15.20 -15.75 -12.65
CA LYS A 136 -15.82 -17.04 -13.02
C LYS A 136 -14.79 -18.16 -13.15
N ASP A 137 -13.65 -17.87 -13.78
CA ASP A 137 -12.58 -18.83 -13.99
C ASP A 137 -11.98 -19.27 -12.64
N ASN A 138 -11.71 -18.31 -11.74
CA ASN A 138 -11.22 -18.62 -10.40
C ASN A 138 -12.24 -19.37 -9.54
N PHE A 139 -13.53 -19.00 -9.59
CA PHE A 139 -14.58 -19.73 -8.88
C PHE A 139 -14.67 -21.19 -9.34
N THR A 140 -14.61 -21.43 -10.65
CA THR A 140 -14.63 -22.78 -11.22
C THR A 140 -13.40 -23.58 -10.81
N ARG A 141 -12.20 -22.97 -10.90
CA ARG A 141 -10.94 -23.58 -10.47
C ARG A 141 -10.97 -23.98 -8.99
N LEU A 142 -11.37 -23.07 -8.11
CA LEU A 142 -11.43 -23.31 -6.67
C LEU A 142 -12.50 -24.35 -6.30
N LYS A 143 -13.65 -24.37 -6.99
CA LYS A 143 -14.70 -25.41 -6.79
C LYS A 143 -14.17 -26.82 -7.07
N LYS A 144 -13.30 -26.98 -8.07
CA LYS A 144 -12.65 -28.27 -8.42
C LYS A 144 -11.50 -28.64 -7.48
N ALA A 145 -10.99 -27.67 -6.70
CA ALA A 145 -9.80 -27.82 -5.87
C ALA A 145 -10.09 -28.29 -4.43
N ARG A 146 -11.19 -29.00 -4.17
CA ARG A 146 -11.63 -29.36 -2.80
C ARG A 146 -10.57 -30.05 -1.94
N LYS A 147 -9.68 -30.84 -2.54
CA LYS A 147 -8.57 -31.50 -1.84
C LYS A 147 -7.53 -30.54 -1.22
N TYR A 148 -7.56 -29.26 -1.59
CA TYR A 148 -6.68 -28.20 -1.06
C TYR A 148 -7.40 -27.26 -0.09
N LEU A 149 -8.57 -27.66 0.42
CA LEU A 149 -9.27 -26.89 1.44
C LEU A 149 -8.45 -26.80 2.72
N MET A 150 -8.27 -25.58 3.23
CA MET A 150 -7.50 -25.32 4.44
C MET A 150 -8.39 -25.17 5.68
N SER A 151 -7.90 -25.71 6.79
CA SER A 151 -8.50 -25.47 8.10
C SER A 151 -8.46 -23.98 8.47
N SER A 152 -9.50 -23.51 9.16
CA SER A 152 -9.64 -22.12 9.59
C SER A 152 -8.49 -21.68 10.51
N SER A 153 -7.95 -22.61 11.31
CA SER A 153 -6.80 -22.37 12.19
C SER A 153 -5.52 -22.06 11.41
N VAL A 154 -5.19 -22.87 10.38
CA VAL A 154 -3.98 -22.66 9.57
C VAL A 154 -4.04 -21.35 8.81
N ILE A 155 -5.15 -21.06 8.13
CA ILE A 155 -5.29 -19.82 7.36
C ILE A 155 -5.26 -18.57 8.25
N THR A 156 -5.85 -18.62 9.45
CA THR A 156 -5.81 -17.51 10.41
C THR A 156 -4.39 -17.26 10.88
N ARG A 157 -3.66 -18.32 11.24
CA ARG A 157 -2.24 -18.23 11.64
C ARG A 157 -1.36 -17.71 10.51
N LEU A 158 -1.60 -18.17 9.28
CA LEU A 158 -0.86 -17.75 8.08
C LEU A 158 -1.08 -16.26 7.81
N ASN A 159 -2.34 -15.80 7.77
CA ASN A 159 -2.66 -14.38 7.52
C ASN A 159 -2.04 -13.43 8.54
N GLY A 160 -2.13 -13.75 9.84
CA GLY A 160 -1.54 -12.92 10.88
C GLY A 160 -0.02 -12.78 10.70
N ARG A 161 0.66 -13.88 10.36
CA ARG A 161 2.11 -13.87 10.13
C ARG A 161 2.51 -13.16 8.86
N LEU A 162 1.76 -13.34 7.77
CA LEU A 162 1.99 -12.62 6.52
C LEU A 162 1.84 -11.11 6.70
N TRP A 163 0.83 -10.68 7.46
CA TRP A 163 0.65 -9.27 7.80
C TRP A 163 1.85 -8.71 8.56
N LEU A 164 2.26 -9.38 9.64
CA LEU A 164 3.44 -8.97 10.42
C LEU A 164 4.71 -8.98 9.57
N TYR A 165 4.84 -9.95 8.67
CA TYR A 165 6.01 -10.11 7.82
C TYR A 165 6.08 -9.01 6.76
N ALA A 166 4.96 -8.67 6.11
CA ALA A 166 4.88 -7.53 5.19
C ALA A 166 5.18 -6.21 5.92
N GLU A 167 4.66 -6.02 7.13
CA GLU A 167 5.00 -4.88 8.00
C GLU A 167 6.50 -4.83 8.32
N MET A 168 7.19 -5.97 8.49
CA MET A 168 8.65 -5.97 8.68
C MET A 168 9.42 -5.61 7.41
N ILE A 169 9.08 -6.23 6.28
CA ILE A 169 9.77 -6.01 5.00
C ILE A 169 9.63 -4.55 4.53
N TYR A 170 8.44 -3.98 4.70
CA TYR A 170 8.03 -2.69 4.17
C TYR A 170 7.77 -1.63 5.24
N SER A 171 8.04 -1.93 6.51
CA SER A 171 8.08 -1.00 7.65
C SER A 171 7.10 0.17 7.59
N ARG A 172 5.81 -0.09 7.91
CA ARG A 172 4.67 0.87 7.84
C ARG A 172 4.13 1.17 6.44
N TRP A 173 4.79 0.69 5.39
CA TRP A 173 4.30 0.66 4.01
C TRP A 173 3.86 -0.75 3.61
N HIS A 174 3.15 -1.45 4.50
CA HIS A 174 2.69 -2.84 4.30
C HIS A 174 1.99 -3.07 2.95
N ASN A 175 1.24 -2.07 2.46
CA ASN A 175 0.57 -2.08 1.17
C ASN A 175 1.53 -2.13 -0.04
N LEU A 176 2.86 -2.11 0.16
CA LEU A 176 3.85 -2.44 -0.86
C LEU A 176 4.06 -3.95 -1.04
N GLY A 177 3.65 -4.76 -0.05
CA GLY A 177 3.82 -6.22 -0.04
C GLY A 177 2.53 -7.02 -0.12
N HIS A 178 1.38 -6.36 -0.24
CA HIS A 178 0.11 -7.05 -0.42
C HIS A 178 -0.95 -6.20 -1.13
N GLU A 179 -1.91 -6.90 -1.73
CA GLU A 179 -3.14 -6.33 -2.27
C GLU A 179 -4.33 -7.26 -1.94
N PHE A 180 -5.24 -6.75 -1.13
CA PHE A 180 -6.51 -7.39 -0.80
C PHE A 180 -7.60 -6.87 -1.71
N HIS A 181 -8.35 -7.76 -2.35
CA HIS A 181 -9.36 -7.36 -3.31
C HIS A 181 -10.60 -8.25 -3.27
N GLY A 182 -11.72 -7.69 -3.74
CA GLY A 182 -13.07 -8.12 -3.47
C GLY A 182 -13.82 -7.10 -2.59
N PRO A 183 -14.84 -7.53 -1.81
CA PRO A 183 -15.42 -8.87 -1.85
C PRO A 183 -16.11 -9.16 -3.19
N TYR A 184 -15.87 -10.33 -3.76
CA TYR A 184 -16.58 -10.85 -4.94
C TYR A 184 -17.77 -11.69 -4.52
N THR A 185 -18.93 -11.48 -5.12
CA THR A 185 -20.11 -12.31 -4.84
C THR A 185 -19.93 -13.70 -5.43
N TYR A 186 -19.82 -14.73 -4.60
CA TYR A 186 -19.75 -16.12 -5.08
C TYR A 186 -21.15 -16.71 -5.24
N ASN A 187 -22.03 -16.48 -4.26
CA ASN A 187 -23.46 -16.78 -4.33
C ASN A 187 -24.25 -15.80 -3.43
N LYS A 188 -25.56 -16.02 -3.24
CA LYS A 188 -26.43 -15.13 -2.45
C LYS A 188 -25.91 -14.87 -1.03
N ASN A 189 -25.22 -15.83 -0.40
CA ASN A 189 -24.85 -15.78 1.01
C ASN A 189 -23.34 -15.72 1.26
N GLU A 190 -22.52 -15.89 0.22
CA GLU A 190 -21.07 -16.09 0.37
C GLU A 190 -20.28 -15.14 -0.54
N LYS A 191 -19.25 -14.53 0.04
CA LYS A 191 -18.35 -13.60 -0.64
C LYS A 191 -16.92 -14.16 -0.62
N LEU A 192 -16.20 -14.02 -1.73
CA LEU A 192 -14.77 -14.28 -1.80
C LEU A 192 -13.99 -12.99 -1.51
N LEU A 193 -13.09 -13.04 -0.55
CA LEU A 193 -12.00 -12.09 -0.37
C LEU A 193 -10.71 -12.76 -0.84
N VAL A 194 -9.93 -12.04 -1.64
CA VAL A 194 -8.61 -12.49 -2.08
C VAL A 194 -7.57 -11.64 -1.39
N LYS A 195 -6.58 -12.28 -0.77
CA LYS A 195 -5.44 -11.60 -0.17
C LYS A 195 -4.18 -12.02 -0.90
N GLU A 196 -3.68 -11.16 -1.77
CA GLU A 196 -2.41 -11.39 -2.45
C GLU A 196 -1.27 -10.79 -1.62
N TRP A 197 -0.25 -11.60 -1.38
CA TRP A 197 1.00 -11.21 -0.75
C TRP A 197 2.11 -11.40 -1.77
N HIS A 198 2.85 -10.34 -2.08
CA HIS A 198 3.83 -10.32 -3.16
C HIS A 198 5.15 -9.72 -2.69
N ASP A 199 6.19 -9.90 -3.51
CA ASP A 199 7.54 -9.41 -3.23
C ASP A 199 8.03 -9.80 -1.83
N LEU A 200 7.73 -11.04 -1.41
CA LEU A 200 7.98 -11.53 -0.04
C LEU A 200 9.47 -11.75 0.28
N GLN A 201 10.34 -11.61 -0.70
CA GLN A 201 11.80 -11.56 -0.52
C GLN A 201 12.31 -10.15 -0.19
N GLY A 202 11.42 -9.15 -0.27
CA GLY A 202 11.70 -7.76 0.04
C GLY A 202 12.64 -7.05 -0.92
N LEU A 203 13.18 -5.93 -0.48
CA LEU A 203 13.95 -4.99 -1.31
C LEU A 203 15.45 -5.30 -1.36
N GLY A 204 15.81 -6.59 -1.23
CA GLY A 204 17.20 -7.03 -1.12
C GLY A 204 17.79 -6.88 0.30
N TRP A 205 16.95 -6.68 1.30
CA TRP A 205 17.36 -6.67 2.71
C TRP A 205 18.05 -8.00 3.07
N PRO A 206 19.25 -7.99 3.69
CA PRO A 206 20.02 -9.22 3.92
C PRO A 206 19.26 -10.31 4.67
N VAL A 207 18.36 -9.91 5.57
CA VAL A 207 17.55 -10.84 6.38
C VAL A 207 16.36 -11.44 5.63
N PHE A 208 15.80 -10.74 4.64
CA PHE A 208 14.57 -11.14 3.93
C PHE A 208 14.84 -11.72 2.54
N LYS A 209 15.97 -11.40 1.91
CA LYS A 209 16.29 -11.77 0.52
C LYS A 209 16.21 -13.27 0.22
N ASN A 210 16.44 -14.11 1.24
CA ASN A 210 16.44 -15.57 1.10
C ASN A 210 15.10 -16.21 1.51
N PHE A 211 14.04 -15.44 1.74
CA PHE A 211 12.74 -16.01 2.05
C PHE A 211 12.28 -16.93 0.91
N PRO A 212 11.81 -18.17 1.19
CA PRO A 212 11.68 -19.20 0.16
C PRO A 212 10.49 -19.02 -0.79
N TYR A 213 9.61 -18.05 -0.52
CA TYR A 213 8.39 -17.84 -1.32
C TYR A 213 8.40 -16.41 -1.88
N LYS A 214 7.96 -16.25 -3.13
CA LYS A 214 7.88 -14.93 -3.78
C LYS A 214 6.49 -14.34 -3.66
N LYS A 215 5.46 -15.18 -3.85
CA LYS A 215 4.05 -14.78 -3.83
C LYS A 215 3.20 -15.83 -3.11
N ILE A 216 2.28 -15.36 -2.27
CA ILE A 216 1.27 -16.19 -1.59
C ILE A 216 -0.11 -15.54 -1.81
N ILE A 217 -1.10 -16.30 -2.25
CA ILE A 217 -2.47 -15.82 -2.43
C ILE A 217 -3.41 -16.64 -1.57
N CYS A 218 -4.16 -15.98 -0.69
CA CYS A 218 -5.22 -16.58 0.10
C CYS A 218 -6.57 -16.29 -0.54
N TYR A 219 -7.33 -17.34 -0.86
CA TYR A 219 -8.72 -17.24 -1.31
C TYR A 219 -9.63 -17.62 -0.16
N GLU A 220 -10.39 -16.67 0.38
CA GLU A 220 -11.15 -16.86 1.61
C GLU A 220 -12.61 -16.52 1.40
N PHE A 221 -13.48 -17.47 1.69
CA PHE A 221 -14.91 -17.31 1.52
C PHE A 221 -15.58 -17.03 2.86
N TYR A 222 -16.47 -16.06 2.87
CA TYR A 222 -17.12 -15.55 4.07
C TYR A 222 -18.63 -15.53 3.92
N LYS A 223 -19.34 -16.00 4.93
CA LYS A 223 -20.81 -15.95 5.01
C LYS A 223 -21.25 -14.90 6.03
N ASN A 224 -22.28 -14.13 5.70
CA ASN A 224 -22.91 -13.15 6.61
C ASN A 224 -21.93 -12.14 7.25
N ASN A 225 -20.92 -11.70 6.50
CA ASN A 225 -19.96 -10.66 6.92
C ASN A 225 -19.91 -9.52 5.90
N SER A 226 -19.92 -8.28 6.40
CA SER A 226 -19.68 -7.08 5.60
C SER A 226 -18.19 -6.82 5.58
N ILE A 227 -17.58 -6.96 4.40
CA ILE A 227 -16.15 -6.74 4.18
C ILE A 227 -15.98 -5.39 3.49
N TYR A 228 -15.14 -4.55 4.07
CA TYR A 228 -14.79 -3.22 3.58
C TYR A 228 -13.28 -3.15 3.36
N ILE A 229 -12.86 -2.67 2.19
CA ILE A 229 -11.46 -2.40 1.83
C ILE A 229 -11.37 -0.93 1.43
N ASP A 230 -10.44 -0.18 2.03
CA ASP A 230 -10.17 1.20 1.60
C ASP A 230 -9.09 1.31 0.52
N ILE A 231 -8.88 2.54 0.05
CA ILE A 231 -7.91 2.85 -1.01
C ILE A 231 -6.45 2.57 -0.62
N HIS A 232 -6.13 2.48 0.68
CA HIS A 232 -4.81 2.12 1.19
C HIS A 232 -4.72 0.62 1.52
N ASN A 233 -5.65 -0.17 0.99
CA ASN A 233 -5.75 -1.62 1.15
C ASN A 233 -5.96 -2.10 2.59
N ARG A 234 -6.56 -1.28 3.45
CA ARG A 234 -6.88 -1.69 4.83
C ARG A 234 -8.24 -2.35 4.88
N LEU A 235 -8.29 -3.48 5.58
CA LEU A 235 -9.47 -4.33 5.73
C LEU A 235 -10.23 -3.96 7.00
N ALA A 236 -11.55 -3.82 6.89
CA ALA A 236 -12.47 -3.70 8.02
C ALA A 236 -13.66 -4.64 7.81
N THR A 237 -14.16 -5.25 8.88
CA THR A 237 -15.29 -6.17 8.82
C THR A 237 -16.32 -5.90 9.91
N SER A 238 -17.58 -6.31 9.66
CA SER A 238 -18.65 -6.22 10.67
C SER A 238 -18.55 -7.29 11.76
N LYS A 239 -17.88 -8.41 11.46
CA LYS A 239 -17.63 -9.53 12.38
C LYS A 239 -16.18 -10.01 12.25
N PRO A 240 -15.58 -10.61 13.28
CA PRO A 240 -14.28 -11.25 13.18
C PRO A 240 -14.24 -12.23 12.00
N LEU A 241 -13.23 -12.10 11.13
CA LEU A 241 -13.15 -12.90 9.90
C LEU A 241 -13.21 -14.40 10.19
N ALA A 242 -12.42 -14.87 11.15
CA ALA A 242 -12.33 -16.29 11.53
C ALA A 242 -13.70 -16.92 11.86
N GLN A 243 -14.64 -16.16 12.44
CA GLN A 243 -15.98 -16.66 12.81
C GLN A 243 -16.92 -16.84 11.61
N THR A 244 -16.61 -16.20 10.49
CA THR A 244 -17.48 -16.17 9.31
C THR A 244 -16.86 -16.87 8.10
N LEU A 245 -15.63 -17.36 8.25
CA LEU A 245 -14.89 -18.08 7.22
C LEU A 245 -15.52 -19.46 7.01
N THR A 246 -15.93 -19.75 5.78
CA THR A 246 -16.55 -21.04 5.40
C THR A 246 -15.56 -21.99 4.75
N ARG A 247 -14.65 -21.46 3.94
CA ARG A 247 -13.64 -22.24 3.21
C ARG A 247 -12.49 -21.34 2.80
N SER A 248 -11.31 -21.93 2.70
CA SER A 248 -10.14 -21.22 2.24
C SER A 248 -9.21 -22.11 1.41
N TYR A 249 -8.48 -21.46 0.50
CA TYR A 249 -7.46 -22.08 -0.32
C TYR A 249 -6.23 -21.17 -0.32
N VAL A 250 -5.05 -21.76 -0.40
CA VAL A 250 -3.80 -21.01 -0.50
C VAL A 250 -3.04 -21.43 -1.74
N GLU A 251 -2.56 -20.45 -2.49
CA GLU A 251 -1.67 -20.62 -3.62
C GLU A 251 -0.29 -20.04 -3.26
N ILE A 252 0.76 -20.82 -3.49
CA ILE A 252 2.14 -20.43 -3.22
C ILE A 252 2.91 -20.54 -4.54
N ASP A 253 3.43 -19.41 -5.01
CA ASP A 253 4.18 -19.28 -6.26
C ASP A 253 3.44 -19.94 -7.45
N GLY A 254 2.13 -19.64 -7.58
CA GLY A 254 1.30 -20.12 -8.68
C GLY A 254 0.71 -21.53 -8.51
N LYS A 255 1.00 -22.22 -7.40
CA LYS A 255 0.52 -23.60 -7.15
C LYS A 255 -0.29 -23.67 -5.86
N LEU A 256 -1.50 -24.25 -5.95
CA LEU A 256 -2.30 -24.56 -4.77
C LEU A 256 -1.52 -25.45 -3.80
N ALA A 257 -1.67 -25.17 -2.51
CA ALA A 257 -0.93 -25.80 -1.44
C ALA A 257 -1.87 -26.58 -0.52
N ASP A 258 -1.44 -27.77 -0.13
CA ASP A 258 -2.10 -28.55 0.92
C ASP A 258 -1.74 -28.03 2.33
N GLU A 259 -2.33 -28.63 3.35
CA GLU A 259 -2.19 -28.13 4.72
C GLU A 259 -0.75 -28.28 5.22
N LYS A 260 -0.09 -29.40 4.88
CA LYS A 260 1.31 -29.67 5.22
C LYS A 260 2.26 -28.63 4.63
N ARG A 261 2.07 -28.22 3.37
CA ARG A 261 2.86 -27.17 2.74
C ARG A 261 2.60 -25.81 3.40
N ASN A 262 1.36 -25.49 3.74
CA ASN A 262 1.02 -24.26 4.45
C ASN A 262 1.62 -24.19 5.86
N GLU A 263 1.66 -25.29 6.60
CA GLU A 263 2.34 -25.36 7.89
C GLU A 263 3.86 -25.11 7.76
N LYS A 264 4.49 -25.57 6.68
CA LYS A 264 5.89 -25.22 6.39
C LYS A 264 6.07 -23.73 6.14
N VAL A 265 5.11 -23.06 5.49
CA VAL A 265 5.13 -21.59 5.32
C VAL A 265 5.02 -20.89 6.66
N VAL A 266 4.09 -21.31 7.51
CA VAL A 266 3.90 -20.75 8.86
C VAL A 266 5.20 -20.86 9.68
N LYS A 267 5.87 -22.01 9.64
CA LYS A 267 7.18 -22.21 10.30
C LYS A 267 8.26 -21.31 9.73
N ALA A 268 8.35 -21.18 8.40
CA ALA A 268 9.29 -20.28 7.75
C ALA A 268 9.05 -18.82 8.17
N LEU A 269 7.80 -18.36 8.14
CA LEU A 269 7.43 -17.01 8.57
C LEU A 269 7.85 -16.73 10.01
N ASN A 270 7.62 -17.66 10.96
CA ASN A 270 8.06 -17.47 12.35
C ASN A 270 9.57 -17.22 12.45
N SER A 271 10.38 -17.99 11.71
CA SER A 271 11.83 -17.83 11.70
C SER A 271 12.24 -16.45 11.16
N TYR A 272 11.63 -16.01 10.06
CA TYR A 272 11.95 -14.72 9.44
C TYR A 272 11.39 -13.53 10.21
N LEU A 273 10.26 -13.68 10.89
CA LEU A 273 9.73 -12.67 11.81
C LEU A 273 10.72 -12.44 12.96
N SER A 274 11.18 -13.50 13.62
CA SER A 274 12.17 -13.37 14.70
C SER A 274 13.48 -12.72 14.22
N LYS A 275 13.97 -13.10 13.03
CA LYS A 275 15.17 -12.48 12.44
C LYS A 275 14.94 -11.01 12.06
N GLY A 276 13.78 -10.70 11.48
CA GLY A 276 13.39 -9.36 11.05
C GLY A 276 13.24 -8.40 12.22
N GLU A 277 12.65 -8.86 13.32
CA GLU A 277 12.55 -8.10 14.57
C GLU A 277 13.94 -7.69 15.08
N LYS A 278 14.86 -8.66 15.22
CA LYS A 278 16.26 -8.37 15.63
C LYS A 278 16.96 -7.42 14.66
N TYR A 279 16.78 -7.64 13.35
CA TYR A 279 17.38 -6.80 12.31
C TYR A 279 16.89 -5.35 12.35
N LEU A 280 15.61 -5.11 12.64
CA LEU A 280 15.03 -3.76 12.71
C LEU A 280 15.32 -3.08 14.04
N ALA A 281 15.29 -3.83 15.15
CA ALA A 281 15.61 -3.34 16.49
C ALA A 281 17.08 -2.86 16.58
N SER A 282 18.00 -3.50 15.84
CA SER A 282 19.42 -3.11 15.83
C SER A 282 19.72 -1.86 15.00
N ARG A 283 18.71 -1.18 14.41
CA ARG A 283 18.92 -0.04 13.51
C ARG A 283 18.79 1.28 14.23
N SER A 284 19.71 2.18 13.90
CA SER A 284 19.60 3.57 14.33
C SER A 284 18.42 4.26 13.66
N LYS A 285 17.95 5.35 14.27
CA LYS A 285 16.90 6.20 13.71
C LYS A 285 17.21 6.65 12.27
N ILE A 286 18.46 6.99 11.99
CA ILE A 286 18.93 7.43 10.66
C ILE A 286 18.83 6.28 9.65
N GLN A 287 19.27 5.06 10.03
CA GLN A 287 19.15 3.88 9.17
C GLN A 287 17.69 3.58 8.84
N LEU A 288 16.78 3.68 9.82
CA LEU A 288 15.34 3.50 9.59
C LEU A 288 14.75 4.58 8.66
N LYS A 289 15.22 5.83 8.71
CA LYS A 289 14.84 6.88 7.74
C LYS A 289 15.31 6.56 6.32
N LYS A 290 16.55 6.08 6.16
CA LYS A 290 17.08 5.63 4.85
C LYS A 290 16.25 4.47 4.30
N ILE A 291 15.91 3.48 5.14
CA ILE A 291 15.03 2.36 4.78
C ILE A 291 13.64 2.86 4.32
N ASN A 292 13.04 3.81 5.05
CA ASN A 292 11.76 4.41 4.66
C ASN A 292 11.85 5.10 3.28
N ALA A 293 12.91 5.87 3.01
CA ALA A 293 13.10 6.50 1.70
C ALA A 293 13.17 5.45 0.58
N VAL A 294 13.90 4.35 0.77
CA VAL A 294 13.93 3.24 -0.21
C VAL A 294 12.53 2.68 -0.47
N MET A 295 11.74 2.45 0.57
CA MET A 295 10.36 1.94 0.43
C MET A 295 9.45 2.91 -0.34
N GLU A 296 9.56 4.20 -0.08
CA GLU A 296 8.76 5.18 -0.81
C GLU A 296 9.15 5.23 -2.30
N PHE A 297 10.43 5.15 -2.63
CA PHE A 297 10.89 5.04 -4.03
C PHE A 297 10.44 3.72 -4.68
N TYR A 298 10.35 2.63 -3.90
CA TYR A 298 9.83 1.36 -4.41
C TYR A 298 8.37 1.49 -4.91
N SER A 299 7.56 2.36 -4.29
CA SER A 299 6.17 2.59 -4.74
C SER A 299 6.06 3.12 -6.18
N ILE A 300 7.13 3.74 -6.71
CA ILE A 300 7.23 4.23 -8.09
C ILE A 300 8.22 3.43 -8.95
N LYS A 301 8.73 2.29 -8.45
CA LYS A 301 9.64 1.40 -9.19
C LYS A 301 9.10 0.99 -10.56
N PRO A 302 7.81 0.60 -10.71
CA PRO A 302 7.33 0.18 -12.04
C PRO A 302 7.44 1.27 -13.10
N LEU A 303 7.32 2.55 -12.71
CA LEU A 303 7.50 3.67 -13.64
C LEU A 303 8.97 3.81 -14.09
N ALA A 304 9.91 3.63 -13.16
CA ALA A 304 11.34 3.64 -13.47
C ALA A 304 11.73 2.46 -14.36
N ASP A 305 11.26 1.25 -14.04
CA ASP A 305 11.48 0.05 -14.85
C ASP A 305 10.96 0.25 -16.28
N GLY A 306 9.78 0.87 -16.44
CA GLY A 306 9.20 1.18 -17.74
C GLY A 306 10.02 2.15 -18.60
N LEU A 307 10.93 2.90 -17.99
CA LEU A 307 11.88 3.81 -18.64
C LEU A 307 13.31 3.24 -18.71
N GLY A 308 13.59 2.11 -18.07
CA GLY A 308 14.95 1.57 -17.95
C GLY A 308 15.84 2.38 -17.00
N GLU A 309 15.26 3.09 -16.03
CA GLU A 309 15.98 3.91 -15.05
C GLU A 309 16.20 3.16 -13.72
N ASP A 310 17.21 3.60 -12.95
CA ASP A 310 17.32 3.18 -11.55
C ASP A 310 16.19 3.79 -10.71
N TRP A 311 15.48 2.94 -9.98
CA TRP A 311 14.39 3.36 -9.11
C TRP A 311 14.86 3.80 -7.73
N LYS A 312 16.11 3.51 -7.32
CA LYS A 312 16.60 3.77 -5.97
C LYS A 312 16.73 5.27 -5.65
N PRO A 313 16.65 5.66 -4.37
CA PRO A 313 16.97 7.02 -3.95
C PRO A 313 18.44 7.34 -4.28
N SER A 314 18.71 8.58 -4.68
CA SER A 314 20.07 9.04 -4.98
C SER A 314 20.95 9.09 -3.73
N GLN A 315 22.27 8.96 -3.90
CA GLN A 315 23.22 9.10 -2.80
C GLN A 315 23.13 10.46 -2.10
N LYS A 316 22.81 11.52 -2.86
CA LYS A 316 22.55 12.86 -2.31
C LYS A 316 21.43 12.83 -1.27
N LEU A 317 20.27 12.25 -1.60
CA LEU A 317 19.15 12.15 -0.67
C LEU A 317 19.52 11.33 0.58
N LEU A 318 20.26 10.23 0.41
CA LEU A 318 20.71 9.41 1.54
C LEU A 318 21.66 10.19 2.47
N ASN A 319 22.55 11.01 1.90
CA ASN A 319 23.45 11.89 2.65
C ASN A 319 22.67 13.02 3.35
N ASP A 320 21.63 13.57 2.72
CA ASP A 320 20.79 14.62 3.33
C ASP A 320 20.01 14.09 4.54
N ILE A 321 19.49 12.85 4.45
CA ILE A 321 18.85 12.13 5.57
C ILE A 321 19.84 11.95 6.72
N GLU A 322 21.08 11.57 6.42
CA GLU A 322 22.14 11.34 7.40
C GLU A 322 22.55 12.61 8.13
N LYS A 323 22.67 13.72 7.40
CA LYS A 323 22.95 15.03 7.98
C LYS A 323 21.75 15.61 8.75
N GLY A 324 20.54 15.09 8.54
CA GLY A 324 19.32 15.56 9.19
C GLY A 324 18.95 17.01 8.88
N LYS A 325 19.52 17.60 7.81
CA LYS A 325 19.35 19.02 7.48
C LYS A 325 18.06 19.24 6.71
N LEU A 326 17.03 19.71 7.41
CA LEU A 326 15.81 20.25 6.80
C LEU A 326 15.94 21.77 6.63
N ASN A 327 15.51 22.29 5.49
CA ASN A 327 15.33 23.73 5.30
C ASN A 327 14.17 24.26 6.17
N LYS A 328 14.02 25.59 6.25
CA LYS A 328 13.01 26.24 7.09
C LYS A 328 11.60 25.78 6.72
N GLU A 329 11.29 25.75 5.43
CA GLU A 329 9.98 25.38 4.91
C GLU A 329 9.62 23.92 5.27
N ALA A 330 10.56 22.98 5.19
CA ALA A 330 10.34 21.59 5.55
C ALA A 330 10.15 21.41 7.06
N LYS A 331 10.86 22.18 7.88
CA LYS A 331 10.62 22.23 9.34
C LYS A 331 9.21 22.73 9.64
N ASP A 332 8.78 23.80 8.97
CA ASP A 332 7.44 24.37 9.15
C ASP A 332 6.34 23.39 8.72
N VAL A 333 6.51 22.71 7.59
CA VAL A 333 5.59 21.64 7.15
C VAL A 333 5.55 20.52 8.18
N LEU A 334 6.69 20.04 8.67
CA LEU A 334 6.74 18.97 9.67
C LEU A 334 6.06 19.37 10.98
N ALA A 335 6.27 20.61 11.45
CA ALA A 335 5.62 21.17 12.63
C ALA A 335 4.09 21.22 12.44
N ARG A 336 3.62 21.73 11.30
CA ARG A 336 2.18 21.74 10.96
C ARG A 336 1.60 20.34 10.92
N LEU A 337 2.26 19.38 10.27
CA LEU A 337 1.78 18.00 10.23
C LEU A 337 1.70 17.39 11.62
N SER A 338 2.65 17.68 12.49
CA SER A 338 2.65 17.20 13.88
C SER A 338 1.54 17.85 14.71
N TYR A 339 1.20 19.12 14.44
CA TYR A 339 0.10 19.84 15.09
C TYR A 339 -1.28 19.37 14.61
N TYR A 340 -1.45 19.21 13.30
CA TYR A 340 -2.76 18.88 12.72
C TYR A 340 -3.11 17.41 12.91
N TYR A 341 -2.17 16.47 12.81
CA TYR A 341 -2.52 15.03 12.81
C TYR A 341 -3.34 14.57 14.03
N PRO A 342 -3.06 15.03 15.27
CA PRO A 342 -3.91 14.75 16.44
C PRO A 342 -5.26 15.48 16.43
N ARG A 343 -5.44 16.48 15.56
CA ARG A 343 -6.57 17.43 15.51
C ARG A 343 -7.30 17.44 14.15
N ILE A 344 -7.02 16.48 13.27
CA ILE A 344 -7.73 16.36 11.98
C ILE A 344 -9.22 16.07 12.27
N ASN A 345 -10.09 16.75 11.54
CA ASN A 345 -11.54 16.56 11.57
C ASN A 345 -12.09 16.70 10.13
N LYS A 346 -13.41 16.59 9.97
CA LYS A 346 -14.05 16.69 8.64
C LYS A 346 -13.77 18.01 7.93
N SER A 347 -13.62 19.13 8.64
CA SER A 347 -13.45 20.45 8.03
C SER A 347 -12.01 20.74 7.57
N ASN A 348 -10.99 20.16 8.21
CA ASN A 348 -9.58 20.45 7.89
C ASN A 348 -8.86 19.34 7.08
N VAL A 349 -9.38 18.11 7.00
CA VAL A 349 -8.71 17.00 6.30
C VAL A 349 -8.53 17.29 4.80
N ARG A 350 -9.49 17.97 4.16
CA ARG A 350 -9.44 18.27 2.73
C ARG A 350 -8.38 19.31 2.37
N ILE A 351 -8.19 20.34 3.21
CA ILE A 351 -7.20 21.43 2.99
C ILE A 351 -5.81 20.86 2.72
N LEU A 352 -5.54 19.79 3.44
CA LEU A 352 -4.20 19.36 3.74
C LEU A 352 -3.78 18.35 2.62
N TRP A 353 -4.74 17.79 1.85
CA TRP A 353 -4.57 16.86 0.73
C TRP A 353 -5.09 17.38 -0.63
N ASN A 354 -5.73 18.55 -0.67
CA ASN A 354 -6.20 19.17 -1.92
C ASN A 354 -5.13 20.13 -2.48
N PRO A 355 -4.50 19.82 -3.63
CA PRO A 355 -3.47 20.67 -4.21
C PRO A 355 -3.99 22.02 -4.72
N SER A 356 -5.30 22.15 -4.96
CA SER A 356 -5.92 23.43 -5.34
C SER A 356 -6.10 24.38 -4.15
N PHE A 357 -5.97 23.90 -2.92
CA PHE A 357 -6.10 24.75 -1.74
C PHE A 357 -4.81 25.51 -1.48
N LYS A 358 -4.87 26.85 -1.55
CA LYS A 358 -3.81 27.73 -1.04
C LYS A 358 -3.86 27.67 0.49
N PHE A 359 -2.77 27.26 1.12
CA PHE A 359 -2.63 27.46 2.56
C PHE A 359 -2.35 28.95 2.77
N SER A 360 -3.31 29.67 3.34
CA SER A 360 -3.04 30.96 3.96
C SER A 360 -2.01 30.82 5.08
#